data_AF-A0A6G0W0H4-F1
#
_entry.id   AF-A0A6G0W0H4-F1
#
_cell.length_a   1.000
_cell.length_b   1.000
_cell.length_c   1.000
_cell.angle_alpha   90.00
_cell.angle_beta   90.00
_cell.angle_gamma   90.00
#
_symmetry.space_group_name_H-M   'P 1'
#
loop_
_entity.id
_entity.type
_entity.pdbx_description
1 polymer ?
#
loop_
_entity_poly.entity_id
_entity_poly.type
_entity_poly.pdbx_seq_one_letter_code
_entity_poly.pdbx_strand_id
1 'polypeptide(L)'
;MECMAPPKSNNWIHFKKLDHAYYAVCKDCGQNVAHSGNTSNLRKHLNKHNNTSKLTTNNLNRLESSVPATSSTHNRSPKTITFSLEDSEPEECVDCPLSKKKNTPSKQPIIEAFNRISSYSDIRWYRRPFTVIEGEGFKRLLHELVLSYKIPSVSTNKLKSRLSVFSYASLTFDAWTETMSEKSFLGVTVHFLDGISLKSYCLAIPELKERHSIAAVNKVFGKNKQTSCFAHTINLVATNTLGQTNITPLISKVREIVKWVKNSVINSDLLRKKQFEAGISEGNMNKLILDVPTRWNSVYYMVDRFIDMIKLISPLLLDNYSAPLILNAIEIDILRQLLGLLKPLEFVTRESSGENYITISKIIPMISCLTKQLAMIVPRFDVICEVKDTLHTELIKRFEKDRIDISN
;
A
#
# COMPACT_ATOMS: atom_id res chain seq x y z
N MET A 1 -13.87 -26.20 19.62
CA MET A 1 -14.01 -25.92 18.17
C MET A 1 -12.63 -25.99 17.56
N GLU A 2 -12.41 -26.91 16.63
CA GLU A 2 -11.14 -27.04 15.92
C GLU A 2 -10.97 -25.91 14.90
N CYS A 3 -9.81 -25.25 14.92
CA CYS A 3 -9.50 -24.21 13.93
C CYS A 3 -9.20 -24.86 12.58
N MET A 4 -10.15 -24.81 11.64
CA MET A 4 -9.92 -25.27 10.26
C MET A 4 -8.74 -24.51 9.63
N ALA A 5 -7.73 -25.25 9.19
CA ALA A 5 -6.55 -24.68 8.55
C ALA A 5 -6.89 -23.98 7.21
N PRO A 6 -6.18 -22.91 6.83
CA PRO A 6 -6.43 -22.21 5.56
C PRO A 6 -6.19 -23.12 4.34
N PRO A 7 -6.88 -22.87 3.21
CA PRO A 7 -6.80 -23.73 2.04
C PRO A 7 -5.37 -23.84 1.50
N LYS A 8 -4.86 -25.07 1.48
CA LYS A 8 -3.53 -25.39 0.93
C LYS A 8 -3.56 -25.14 -0.58
N SER A 9 -2.85 -24.12 -1.05
CA SER A 9 -2.61 -23.81 -2.47
C SER A 9 -2.39 -25.08 -3.31
N ASN A 10 -3.12 -25.23 -4.43
CA ASN A 10 -3.15 -26.45 -5.27
C ASN A 10 -1.77 -26.99 -5.67
N ASN A 11 -0.74 -26.15 -5.69
CA ASN A 11 0.65 -26.58 -5.91
C ASN A 11 1.09 -27.68 -4.92
N TRP A 12 0.58 -27.70 -3.69
CA TRP A 12 0.93 -28.69 -2.66
C TRP A 12 0.52 -30.14 -2.98
N ILE A 13 -0.36 -30.36 -3.97
CA ILE A 13 -0.76 -31.72 -4.40
C ILE A 13 0.47 -32.52 -4.89
N HIS A 14 1.41 -31.86 -5.55
CA HIS A 14 2.60 -32.47 -6.17
C HIS A 14 3.82 -32.57 -5.24
N PHE A 15 3.72 -32.17 -3.97
CA PHE A 15 4.87 -32.12 -3.06
C PHE A 15 4.60 -32.82 -1.73
N LYS A 16 5.65 -33.39 -1.12
CA LYS A 16 5.66 -33.88 0.27
C LYS A 16 6.60 -32.98 1.08
N LYS A 17 6.11 -32.38 2.16
CA LYS A 17 6.98 -31.62 3.09
C LYS A 17 7.99 -32.56 3.75
N LEU A 18 9.20 -32.07 3.96
CA LEU A 18 10.19 -32.68 4.85
C LEU A 18 10.08 -32.08 6.26
N ASP A 19 10.56 -32.81 7.26
CA ASP A 19 10.52 -32.39 8.66
C ASP A 19 11.36 -31.11 8.91
N HIS A 20 12.36 -30.86 8.06
CA HIS A 20 12.95 -29.53 7.89
C HIS A 20 12.02 -28.67 7.02
N ALA A 21 11.23 -27.81 7.69
CA ALA A 21 10.15 -26.98 7.13
C ALA A 21 10.52 -26.00 5.99
N TYR A 22 11.75 -26.01 5.50
CA TYR A 22 12.24 -25.19 4.39
C TYR A 22 12.20 -25.89 3.03
N TYR A 23 12.06 -27.22 2.98
CA TYR A 23 12.10 -28.00 1.75
C TYR A 23 10.89 -28.94 1.62
N ALA A 24 10.44 -29.12 0.39
CA ALA A 24 9.48 -30.15 0.03
C ALA A 24 10.01 -30.97 -1.15
N VAL A 25 9.84 -32.29 -1.07
CA VAL A 25 10.18 -33.23 -2.15
C VAL A 25 9.10 -33.13 -3.22
N CYS A 26 9.51 -32.89 -4.47
CA CYS A 26 8.63 -33.04 -5.63
C CYS A 26 8.30 -34.52 -5.86
N LYS A 27 7.02 -34.89 -5.91
CA LYS A 27 6.59 -36.28 -6.14
C LYS A 27 6.91 -36.76 -7.56
N ASP A 28 7.01 -35.83 -8.52
CA ASP A 28 7.17 -36.13 -9.93
C ASP A 28 8.64 -36.38 -10.33
N CYS A 29 9.61 -36.02 -9.48
CA CYS A 29 11.05 -36.16 -9.78
C CYS A 29 11.99 -36.39 -8.58
N GLY A 30 11.45 -36.45 -7.35
CA GLY A 30 12.24 -36.65 -6.14
C GLY A 30 13.12 -35.47 -5.71
N GLN A 31 13.15 -34.35 -6.45
CA GLN A 31 14.01 -33.22 -6.09
C GLN A 31 13.49 -32.43 -4.89
N ASN A 32 14.42 -32.00 -4.03
CA ASN A 32 14.14 -31.11 -2.91
C ASN A 32 13.98 -29.66 -3.40
N VAL A 33 12.79 -29.09 -3.20
CA VAL A 33 12.45 -27.72 -3.61
C VAL A 33 12.25 -26.83 -2.39
N ALA A 34 13.04 -25.77 -2.29
CA ALA A 34 12.99 -24.82 -1.18
C ALA A 34 11.72 -23.95 -1.24
N HIS A 35 11.10 -23.67 -0.08
CA HIS A 35 9.92 -22.82 0.03
C HIS A 35 9.97 -21.85 1.22
N SER A 36 9.26 -20.72 1.10
CA SER A 36 9.26 -19.65 2.10
C SER A 36 7.95 -18.83 2.06
N GLY A 37 7.01 -19.17 2.96
CA GLY A 37 5.74 -18.46 3.16
C GLY A 37 4.73 -18.43 1.99
N ASN A 38 5.13 -18.81 0.77
CA ASN A 38 4.26 -18.89 -0.41
C ASN A 38 4.70 -20.02 -1.37
N THR A 39 3.86 -20.35 -2.35
CA THR A 39 4.10 -21.49 -3.28
C THR A 39 4.77 -21.12 -4.62
N SER A 40 5.42 -19.95 -4.73
CA SER A 40 6.01 -19.50 -6.00
C SER A 40 7.13 -20.40 -6.50
N ASN A 41 7.97 -20.93 -5.61
CA ASN A 41 9.06 -21.84 -5.97
C ASN A 41 8.54 -23.20 -6.45
N LEU A 42 7.53 -23.75 -5.77
CA LEU A 42 6.83 -24.98 -6.16
C LEU A 42 6.23 -24.83 -7.58
N ARG A 43 5.54 -23.71 -7.84
CA ARG A 43 4.97 -23.41 -9.16
C ARG A 43 6.04 -23.27 -10.25
N LYS A 44 7.16 -22.59 -9.98
CA LYS A 44 8.29 -22.48 -10.92
C LYS A 44 8.88 -23.85 -11.25
N HIS A 45 8.98 -24.75 -10.27
CA HIS A 45 9.46 -26.11 -10.46
C HIS A 45 8.49 -26.96 -11.31
N LEU A 46 7.18 -26.95 -11.02
CA LEU A 46 6.17 -27.65 -11.81
C LEU A 46 6.12 -27.18 -13.27
N ASN A 47 6.24 -25.86 -13.51
CA ASN A 47 6.29 -25.32 -14.87
C ASN A 47 7.52 -25.84 -15.66
N LYS A 48 8.62 -26.20 -14.98
CA LYS A 48 9.79 -26.81 -15.63
C LYS A 48 9.47 -28.22 -16.13
N HIS A 49 8.76 -29.03 -15.32
CA HIS A 49 8.28 -30.37 -15.72
C HIS A 49 7.32 -30.33 -16.92
N ASN A 50 6.35 -29.41 -16.90
CA ASN A 50 5.38 -29.26 -17.99
C ASN A 50 6.04 -28.84 -19.33
N ASN A 51 7.20 -28.17 -19.28
CA ASN A 51 7.97 -27.84 -20.48
C ASN A 51 8.88 -28.98 -20.94
N THR A 52 9.40 -29.85 -20.05
CA THR A 52 10.13 -31.07 -20.47
C THR A 52 9.20 -32.08 -21.14
N SER A 53 7.96 -32.23 -20.67
CA SER A 53 6.97 -33.13 -21.29
C SER A 53 6.52 -32.71 -22.70
N LYS A 54 6.85 -31.49 -23.15
CA LYS A 54 6.60 -31.02 -24.53
C LYS A 54 7.76 -31.33 -25.50
N LEU A 55 8.91 -31.79 -25.00
CA LEU A 55 10.08 -32.10 -25.82
C LEU A 55 10.12 -33.58 -26.26
N THR A 56 9.31 -34.45 -25.66
CA THR A 56 9.21 -35.88 -26.02
C THR A 56 8.15 -36.20 -27.07
N THR A 57 7.25 -35.26 -27.42
CA THR A 57 6.15 -35.49 -28.39
C THR A 57 6.48 -35.08 -29.83
N ASN A 58 7.60 -34.42 -30.09
CA ASN A 58 7.91 -33.83 -31.41
C ASN A 58 8.89 -34.66 -32.27
N ASN A 59 9.09 -35.95 -31.96
CA ASN A 59 9.98 -36.86 -32.71
C ASN A 59 9.24 -37.76 -33.71
N LEU A 60 8.06 -37.33 -34.17
CA LEU A 60 7.40 -37.87 -35.35
C LEU A 60 7.10 -36.68 -36.29
N ASN A 61 7.54 -36.81 -37.54
CA ASN A 61 7.48 -35.85 -38.66
C ASN A 61 8.76 -35.01 -38.89
N ARG A 62 9.78 -35.67 -39.45
CA ARG A 62 10.81 -35.04 -40.29
C ARG A 62 10.57 -35.44 -41.75
N LEU A 63 10.40 -34.46 -42.64
CA LEU A 63 10.28 -34.47 -44.12
C LEU A 63 9.30 -33.29 -44.43
N GLU A 64 9.59 -32.24 -45.21
CA GLU A 64 10.68 -31.94 -46.16
C GLU A 64 11.10 -30.44 -46.15
N SER A 65 12.14 -30.10 -46.92
CA SER A 65 12.47 -28.83 -47.62
C SER A 65 11.80 -27.49 -47.23
N SER A 66 12.40 -26.29 -47.25
CA SER A 66 13.78 -25.73 -47.26
C SER A 66 13.68 -24.29 -47.82
N VAL A 67 14.07 -23.26 -47.05
CA VAL A 67 14.80 -22.03 -47.54
C VAL A 67 14.03 -21.05 -48.50
N PRO A 68 14.17 -19.71 -48.46
CA PRO A 68 14.20 -18.75 -47.33
C PRO A 68 13.47 -17.38 -47.58
N ALA A 69 13.62 -16.44 -46.64
CA ALA A 69 13.91 -15.00 -46.85
C ALA A 69 12.82 -13.89 -47.01
N THR A 70 13.20 -12.74 -46.41
CA THR A 70 12.95 -11.32 -46.79
C THR A 70 11.59 -10.62 -46.61
N SER A 71 11.44 -10.01 -45.43
CA SER A 71 11.36 -8.54 -45.19
C SER A 71 10.32 -7.61 -45.85
N SER A 72 9.73 -6.75 -45.00
CA SER A 72 9.33 -5.34 -45.22
C SER A 72 8.04 -5.06 -46.05
N THR A 73 7.28 -3.97 -45.91
CA THR A 73 7.04 -2.94 -44.85
C THR A 73 5.75 -2.15 -45.24
N HIS A 74 5.29 -1.22 -44.37
CA HIS A 74 4.45 -0.04 -44.70
C HIS A 74 2.95 -0.26 -45.01
N ASN A 75 2.03 0.25 -44.17
CA ASN A 75 1.55 1.65 -44.04
C ASN A 75 0.53 2.08 -45.12
N ARG A 76 -0.77 2.14 -44.77
CA ARG A 76 -1.51 3.40 -44.53
C ARG A 76 -3.03 3.17 -44.40
N SER A 77 -3.62 3.87 -43.44
CA SER A 77 -5.05 4.22 -43.35
C SER A 77 -5.33 5.51 -44.15
N PRO A 78 -6.50 6.19 -44.08
CA PRO A 78 -7.85 5.79 -43.63
C PRO A 78 -8.95 6.14 -44.69
N LYS A 79 -10.24 5.88 -44.38
CA LYS A 79 -11.34 6.85 -44.67
C LYS A 79 -12.65 6.55 -43.92
N THR A 80 -13.33 7.64 -43.57
CA THR A 80 -14.58 7.79 -42.79
C THR A 80 -15.83 7.65 -43.68
N ILE A 81 -17.03 7.43 -43.10
CA ILE A 81 -18.26 8.24 -43.32
C ILE A 81 -19.39 7.79 -42.34
N THR A 82 -20.33 8.69 -42.04
CA THR A 82 -21.26 8.72 -40.90
C THR A 82 -22.75 8.56 -41.28
N PHE A 83 -23.62 8.52 -40.23
CA PHE A 83 -25.10 8.74 -40.18
C PHE A 83 -25.99 7.51 -40.51
N SER A 84 -27.23 7.34 -39.99
CA SER A 84 -28.14 8.23 -39.19
C SER A 84 -28.81 7.51 -37.98
N LEU A 85 -29.99 7.96 -37.52
CA LEU A 85 -30.92 7.33 -36.53
C LEU A 85 -32.29 7.05 -37.17
N GLU A 86 -33.11 6.14 -36.61
CA GLU A 86 -34.41 6.42 -35.94
C GLU A 86 -35.21 5.14 -35.57
N ASP A 87 -36.11 5.25 -34.58
CA ASP A 87 -36.84 4.15 -33.92
C ASP A 87 -38.15 3.74 -34.60
N SER A 88 -38.61 2.49 -34.41
CA SER A 88 -40.05 2.13 -34.32
C SER A 88 -40.29 0.67 -33.86
N GLU A 89 -41.04 0.53 -32.75
CA GLU A 89 -41.97 -0.59 -32.50
C GLU A 89 -43.37 -0.18 -33.05
N PRO A 90 -44.40 -1.05 -33.21
CA PRO A 90 -44.61 -2.36 -32.56
C PRO A 90 -45.17 -3.50 -33.46
N GLU A 91 -45.38 -4.69 -32.87
CA GLU A 91 -46.70 -5.39 -32.78
C GLU A 91 -46.54 -6.86 -32.30
N GLU A 92 -47.52 -7.35 -31.53
CA GLU A 92 -47.63 -8.74 -31.09
C GLU A 92 -48.31 -9.62 -32.15
N CYS A 93 -47.85 -10.86 -32.35
CA CYS A 93 -48.74 -11.98 -32.70
C CYS A 93 -48.16 -13.37 -32.35
N VAL A 94 -48.79 -13.99 -31.35
CA VAL A 94 -49.18 -15.42 -31.26
C VAL A 94 -48.49 -16.42 -32.20
N ASP A 95 -47.68 -17.34 -31.65
CA ASP A 95 -48.04 -18.77 -31.68
C ASP A 95 -47.25 -19.65 -30.67
N CYS A 96 -47.84 -20.78 -30.28
CA CYS A 96 -47.28 -21.79 -29.37
C CYS A 96 -47.40 -23.19 -30.03
N PRO A 97 -46.88 -24.29 -29.44
CA PRO A 97 -45.81 -24.46 -28.44
C PRO A 97 -44.76 -25.52 -28.88
N LEU A 98 -43.62 -25.64 -28.20
CA LEU A 98 -42.93 -26.93 -28.02
C LEU A 98 -41.90 -26.89 -26.88
N SER A 99 -42.03 -27.82 -25.93
CA SER A 99 -41.34 -27.75 -24.64
C SER A 99 -39.91 -28.30 -24.66
N LYS A 100 -38.96 -27.53 -24.12
CA LYS A 100 -37.70 -28.07 -23.55
C LYS A 100 -37.40 -27.36 -22.23
N LYS A 101 -37.49 -28.10 -21.13
CA LYS A 101 -37.10 -27.64 -19.78
C LYS A 101 -35.65 -27.12 -19.81
N LYS A 102 -35.45 -25.84 -19.53
CA LYS A 102 -34.14 -25.30 -19.14
C LYS A 102 -34.13 -25.15 -17.62
N ASN A 103 -33.21 -25.83 -16.96
CA ASN A 103 -32.98 -25.69 -15.52
C ASN A 103 -32.58 -24.25 -15.22
N THR A 104 -33.40 -23.54 -14.43
CA THR A 104 -33.01 -22.27 -13.83
C THR A 104 -31.98 -22.53 -12.73
N PRO A 105 -30.79 -21.91 -12.76
CA PRO A 105 -29.87 -21.97 -11.63
C PRO A 105 -30.52 -21.33 -10.40
N SER A 106 -30.44 -22.01 -9.25
CA SER A 106 -30.94 -21.49 -7.98
C SER A 106 -30.34 -20.12 -7.66
N LYS A 107 -31.15 -19.18 -7.15
CA LYS A 107 -30.74 -17.81 -6.75
C LYS A 107 -29.77 -17.78 -5.54
N GLN A 108 -29.42 -18.93 -4.97
CA GLN A 108 -28.65 -19.07 -3.73
C GLN A 108 -27.20 -18.52 -3.76
N PRO A 109 -26.35 -18.77 -4.79
CA PRO A 109 -24.93 -18.41 -4.72
C PRO A 109 -24.67 -16.90 -4.59
N ILE A 110 -25.50 -16.09 -5.26
CA ILE A 110 -25.34 -14.64 -5.35
C ILE A 110 -25.79 -13.97 -4.05
N ILE A 111 -26.92 -14.39 -3.47
CA ILE A 111 -27.42 -13.86 -2.20
C ILE A 111 -26.44 -14.17 -1.07
N GLU A 112 -25.87 -15.38 -1.05
CA GLU A 112 -24.87 -15.78 -0.07
C GLU A 112 -23.52 -15.05 -0.28
N ALA A 113 -23.17 -14.69 -1.52
CA ALA A 113 -22.03 -13.81 -1.80
C ALA A 113 -22.26 -12.38 -1.29
N PHE A 114 -23.44 -11.80 -1.54
CA PHE A 114 -23.82 -10.48 -1.02
C PHE A 114 -23.85 -10.44 0.50
N ASN A 115 -24.44 -11.45 1.17
CA ASN A 115 -24.46 -11.52 2.63
C ASN A 115 -23.04 -11.64 3.21
N ARG A 116 -22.13 -12.39 2.56
CA ARG A 116 -20.71 -12.38 2.92
C ARG A 116 -20.08 -11.00 2.74
N ILE A 117 -20.29 -10.33 1.62
CA ILE A 117 -19.77 -8.97 1.36
C ILE A 117 -20.29 -7.95 2.38
N SER A 118 -21.59 -7.98 2.73
CA SER A 118 -22.17 -7.11 3.75
C SER A 118 -21.67 -7.39 5.17
N SER A 119 -21.18 -8.61 5.45
CA SER A 119 -20.50 -8.93 6.71
C SER A 119 -19.06 -8.39 6.80
N TYR A 120 -18.44 -8.03 5.66
CA TYR A 120 -17.12 -7.40 5.64
C TYR A 120 -17.22 -5.89 5.95
N SER A 121 -17.10 -5.56 7.23
CA SER A 121 -16.88 -4.19 7.71
C SER A 121 -15.45 -3.66 7.42
N ASP A 122 -14.83 -4.07 6.31
CA ASP A 122 -13.51 -3.57 5.91
C ASP A 122 -13.67 -2.20 5.23
N ILE A 123 -13.28 -1.16 5.97
CA ILE A 123 -13.30 0.26 5.60
C ILE A 123 -12.75 0.53 4.19
N ARG A 124 -11.85 -0.32 3.65
CA ARG A 124 -11.28 -0.16 2.32
C ARG A 124 -12.29 -0.26 1.17
N TRP A 125 -13.39 -1.00 1.32
CA TRP A 125 -14.45 -1.05 0.29
C TRP A 125 -15.27 0.24 0.25
N TYR A 126 -15.46 0.88 1.41
CA TYR A 126 -16.21 2.14 1.56
C TYR A 126 -15.41 3.39 1.11
N ARG A 127 -14.16 3.22 0.67
CA ARG A 127 -13.26 4.31 0.19
C ARG A 127 -13.15 4.42 -1.32
N ARG A 128 -14.17 3.96 -2.05
CA ARG A 128 -14.32 4.26 -3.47
C ARG A 128 -15.16 5.52 -3.63
N PRO A 129 -14.80 6.46 -4.52
CA PRO A 129 -15.67 7.60 -4.80
C PRO A 129 -17.00 7.10 -5.35
N PHE A 130 -18.10 7.77 -5.01
CA PHE A 130 -19.45 7.33 -5.39
C PHE A 130 -19.63 7.19 -6.91
N THR A 131 -18.84 7.91 -7.71
CA THR A 131 -18.78 7.82 -9.19
C THR A 131 -18.36 6.45 -9.72
N VAL A 132 -17.78 5.56 -8.91
CA VAL A 132 -17.44 4.19 -9.37
C VAL A 132 -18.67 3.42 -9.84
N ILE A 133 -19.84 3.64 -9.23
CA ILE A 133 -21.09 2.99 -9.65
C ILE A 133 -21.66 3.54 -10.97
N GLU A 134 -21.18 4.71 -11.41
CA GLU A 134 -21.56 5.35 -12.66
C GLU A 134 -20.66 4.89 -13.83
N GLY A 135 -19.49 4.31 -13.52
CA GLY A 135 -18.50 3.86 -14.49
C GLY A 135 -18.99 2.70 -15.37
N GLU A 136 -18.81 2.83 -16.67
CA GLU A 136 -19.27 1.88 -17.69
C GLU A 136 -18.79 0.44 -17.45
N GLY A 137 -17.54 0.25 -17.04
CA GLY A 137 -17.01 -1.08 -16.70
C GLY A 137 -17.68 -1.72 -15.48
N PHE A 138 -18.09 -0.94 -14.49
CA PHE A 138 -18.82 -1.44 -13.32
C PHE A 138 -20.28 -1.77 -13.66
N LYS A 139 -20.91 -0.96 -14.51
CA LYS A 139 -22.24 -1.24 -15.06
C LYS A 139 -22.27 -2.56 -15.82
N ARG A 140 -21.32 -2.77 -16.73
CA ARG A 140 -21.16 -4.04 -17.47
C ARG A 140 -20.90 -5.21 -16.53
N LEU A 141 -19.99 -5.07 -15.57
CA LEU A 141 -19.70 -6.13 -14.59
C LEU A 141 -20.96 -6.55 -13.80
N LEU A 142 -21.78 -5.61 -13.33
CA LEU A 142 -23.01 -5.94 -12.62
C LEU A 142 -24.10 -6.50 -13.54
N HIS A 143 -24.19 -6.04 -14.79
CA HIS A 143 -25.10 -6.61 -15.79
C HIS A 143 -24.77 -8.07 -16.09
N GLU A 144 -23.49 -8.42 -16.26
CA GLU A 144 -23.03 -9.81 -16.45
C GLU A 144 -23.25 -10.69 -15.22
N LEU A 145 -22.98 -10.17 -14.01
CA LEU A 145 -23.10 -10.94 -12.77
C LEU A 145 -24.56 -11.12 -12.32
N VAL A 146 -25.40 -10.10 -12.49
CA VAL A 146 -26.81 -10.09 -12.07
C VAL A 146 -27.63 -9.23 -13.03
N LEU A 147 -28.03 -9.80 -14.17
CA LEU A 147 -28.86 -9.15 -15.23
C LEU A 147 -30.08 -8.35 -14.71
N SER A 148 -30.69 -8.79 -13.60
CA SER A 148 -31.87 -8.12 -13.02
C SER A 148 -31.56 -7.10 -11.93
N TYR A 149 -30.29 -6.91 -11.54
CA TYR A 149 -29.91 -5.94 -10.51
C TYR A 149 -29.87 -4.53 -11.09
N LYS A 150 -30.95 -3.78 -10.88
CA LYS A 150 -30.94 -2.34 -11.12
C LYS A 150 -29.96 -1.68 -10.14
N ILE A 151 -28.81 -1.29 -10.66
CA ILE A 151 -27.81 -0.51 -9.92
C ILE A 151 -28.53 0.71 -9.35
N PRO A 152 -28.59 0.88 -8.02
CA PRO A 152 -29.24 2.05 -7.45
C PRO A 152 -28.47 3.27 -7.92
N SER A 153 -29.13 4.17 -8.68
CA SER A 153 -28.50 5.43 -9.01
C SER A 153 -28.21 6.14 -7.69
N VAL A 154 -26.94 6.49 -7.48
CA VAL A 154 -26.59 7.39 -6.37
C VAL A 154 -27.11 8.75 -6.79
N SER A 155 -28.38 8.99 -6.50
CA SER A 155 -28.93 10.32 -6.51
C SER A 155 -28.07 11.13 -5.55
N THR A 156 -27.24 12.02 -6.10
CA THR A 156 -26.40 12.95 -5.34
C THR A 156 -27.24 13.75 -4.35
N ASN A 157 -28.55 13.87 -4.60
CA ASN A 157 -29.55 14.41 -3.70
C ASN A 157 -29.61 13.69 -2.35
N LYS A 158 -29.32 12.39 -2.23
CA LYS A 158 -29.35 11.68 -0.92
C LYS A 158 -28.12 11.96 -0.05
N LEU A 159 -26.99 12.35 -0.65
CA LEU A 159 -25.85 12.87 0.10
C LEU A 159 -26.02 14.37 0.38
N LYS A 160 -26.48 15.15 -0.61
CA LYS A 160 -26.84 16.57 -0.43
C LYS A 160 -27.88 16.77 0.67
N SER A 161 -28.95 15.97 0.69
CA SER A 161 -30.02 16.04 1.69
C SER A 161 -29.60 15.58 3.09
N ARG A 162 -28.53 14.78 3.20
CA ARG A 162 -27.90 14.48 4.50
C ARG A 162 -26.96 15.61 4.92
N LEU A 163 -26.12 16.10 4.01
CA LEU A 163 -25.23 17.23 4.26
C LEU A 163 -25.98 18.52 4.64
N SER A 164 -27.17 18.75 4.07
CA SER A 164 -28.02 19.90 4.42
C SER A 164 -28.64 19.83 5.82
N VAL A 165 -28.54 18.71 6.54
CA VAL A 165 -28.96 18.60 7.95
C VAL A 165 -27.84 19.04 8.90
N PHE A 166 -26.57 18.95 8.49
CA PHE A 166 -25.43 19.23 9.36
C PHE A 166 -25.00 20.70 9.25
N SER A 167 -25.06 21.44 10.35
CA SER A 167 -24.64 22.84 10.43
C SER A 167 -23.14 23.04 10.19
N TYR A 168 -22.33 22.00 10.42
CA TYR A 168 -20.87 22.04 10.31
C TYR A 168 -20.32 20.77 9.68
N ALA A 169 -19.43 20.93 8.71
CA ALA A 169 -18.64 19.86 8.09
C ALA A 169 -17.24 20.40 7.74
N SER A 170 -16.24 19.55 7.75
CA SER A 170 -14.89 19.87 7.29
C SER A 170 -14.54 19.09 6.01
N LEU A 171 -13.63 19.64 5.22
CA LEU A 171 -13.10 19.01 4.00
C LEU A 171 -11.61 18.78 4.20
N THR A 172 -11.15 17.56 3.90
CA THR A 172 -9.72 17.27 3.72
C THR A 172 -9.38 17.09 2.24
N PHE A 173 -8.17 17.49 1.91
CA PHE A 173 -7.61 17.52 0.57
C PHE A 173 -6.29 16.77 0.62
N ASP A 174 -6.27 15.54 0.12
CA ASP A 174 -5.08 14.69 0.05
C ASP A 174 -4.57 14.66 -1.40
N ALA A 175 -3.34 15.09 -1.63
CA ALA A 175 -2.76 15.20 -2.97
C ALA A 175 -1.57 14.24 -3.11
N TRP A 176 -1.62 13.36 -4.10
CA TRP A 176 -0.56 12.41 -4.38
C TRP A 176 -0.29 12.27 -5.89
N THR A 177 0.95 11.90 -6.22
CA THR A 177 1.37 11.55 -7.58
C THR A 177 1.60 10.05 -7.68
N GLU A 178 0.99 9.41 -8.67
CA GLU A 178 1.24 8.01 -9.02
C GLU A 178 2.55 7.91 -9.80
N THR A 179 3.56 7.26 -9.21
CA THR A 179 4.93 7.20 -9.75
C THR A 179 5.09 6.39 -11.03
N MET A 180 4.10 5.59 -11.42
CA MET A 180 4.13 4.77 -12.64
C MET A 180 3.51 5.46 -13.86
N SER A 181 2.60 6.41 -13.64
CA SER A 181 1.87 7.13 -14.70
C SER A 181 2.20 8.63 -14.75
N GLU A 182 2.96 9.13 -13.76
CA GLU A 182 3.24 10.54 -13.47
C GLU A 182 1.98 11.42 -13.28
N LYS A 183 0.81 10.80 -13.15
CA LYS A 183 -0.46 11.50 -12.89
C LYS A 183 -0.57 11.89 -11.43
N SER A 184 -1.04 13.10 -11.19
CA SER A 184 -1.41 13.56 -9.85
C SER A 184 -2.91 13.51 -9.64
N PHE A 185 -3.34 13.28 -8.39
CA PHE A 185 -4.73 13.17 -7.99
C PHE A 185 -5.00 13.97 -6.71
N LEU A 186 -6.23 14.46 -6.55
CA LEU A 186 -6.70 15.11 -5.32
C LEU A 186 -7.87 14.31 -4.73
N GLY A 187 -7.64 13.60 -3.64
CA GLY A 187 -8.72 13.08 -2.81
C GLY A 187 -9.42 14.21 -2.06
N VAL A 188 -10.71 14.42 -2.32
CA VAL A 188 -11.57 15.32 -1.54
C VAL A 188 -12.46 14.49 -0.64
N THR A 189 -12.31 14.63 0.68
CA THR A 189 -13.11 13.88 1.67
C THR A 189 -13.85 14.84 2.59
N VAL A 190 -15.14 14.61 2.79
CA VAL A 190 -15.94 15.34 3.78
C VAL A 190 -16.00 14.59 5.09
N HIS A 191 -15.88 15.32 6.20
CA HIS A 191 -16.00 14.81 7.55
C HIS A 191 -17.08 15.59 8.30
N PHE A 192 -17.94 14.87 9.02
CA PHE A 192 -18.97 15.46 9.87
C PHE A 192 -19.28 14.54 11.06
N LEU A 193 -19.92 15.09 12.09
CA LEU A 193 -20.40 14.34 13.25
C LEU A 193 -21.86 13.93 13.04
N ASP A 194 -22.16 12.66 13.22
CA ASP A 194 -23.52 12.11 13.24
C ASP A 194 -23.76 11.59 14.68
N GLY A 195 -24.37 12.45 15.50
CA GLY A 195 -24.31 12.35 16.96
C GLY A 195 -22.87 12.48 17.46
N ILE A 196 -22.37 11.48 18.18
CA ILE A 196 -20.98 11.39 18.64
C ILE A 196 -20.04 10.67 17.66
N SER A 197 -20.56 10.15 16.55
CA SER A 197 -19.78 9.36 15.58
C SER A 197 -19.21 10.25 14.49
N LEU A 198 -17.88 10.29 14.37
CA LEU A 198 -17.20 10.88 13.22
C LEU A 198 -17.48 10.02 11.97
N LYS A 199 -18.00 10.64 10.91
CA LYS A 199 -18.24 10.00 9.61
C LYS A 199 -17.47 10.73 8.53
N SER A 200 -16.87 9.94 7.63
CA SER A 200 -15.95 10.40 6.60
C SER A 200 -16.37 9.81 5.25
N TYR A 201 -16.54 10.63 4.22
CA TYR A 201 -16.95 10.19 2.88
C TYR A 201 -16.07 10.82 1.79
N CYS A 202 -15.47 9.99 0.94
CA CYS A 202 -14.76 10.48 -0.25
C CYS A 202 -15.77 11.03 -1.25
N LEU A 203 -15.70 12.34 -1.51
CA LEU A 203 -16.57 13.03 -2.46
C LEU A 203 -16.08 12.85 -3.89
N ALA A 204 -14.78 13.03 -4.13
CA ALA A 204 -14.19 13.01 -5.45
C ALA A 204 -12.69 12.66 -5.41
N ILE A 205 -12.19 12.12 -6.53
CA ILE A 205 -10.76 11.94 -6.80
C ILE A 205 -10.44 12.43 -8.22
N PRO A 206 -10.52 13.75 -8.50
CA PRO A 206 -10.09 14.30 -9.79
C PRO A 206 -8.60 14.07 -10.06
N GLU A 207 -8.30 13.77 -11.33
CA GLU A 207 -6.94 13.88 -11.88
C GLU A 207 -6.56 15.36 -12.03
N LEU A 208 -5.39 15.71 -11.52
CA LEU A 208 -4.85 17.07 -11.51
C LEU A 208 -3.93 17.26 -12.73
N LYS A 209 -4.44 17.95 -13.75
CA LYS A 209 -3.72 18.19 -15.02
C LYS A 209 -2.64 19.28 -14.94
N GLU A 210 -2.58 20.03 -13.84
CA GLU A 210 -1.64 21.14 -13.62
C GLU A 210 -0.89 20.99 -12.29
N ARG A 211 0.34 21.52 -12.23
CA ARG A 211 1.17 21.51 -11.02
C ARG A 211 0.50 22.31 -9.91
N HIS A 212 0.39 21.69 -8.74
CA HIS A 212 -0.55 22.13 -7.71
C HIS A 212 -0.09 23.43 -7.07
N SER A 213 -1.03 24.36 -6.94
CA SER A 213 -0.87 25.51 -6.07
C SER A 213 -1.97 25.50 -5.03
N ILE A 214 -1.60 25.82 -3.79
CA ILE A 214 -2.53 26.23 -2.73
C ILE A 214 -3.41 27.40 -3.23
N ALA A 215 -2.96 28.16 -4.24
CA ALA A 215 -3.75 29.18 -4.93
C ALA A 215 -5.04 28.64 -5.60
N ALA A 216 -5.05 27.41 -6.14
CA ALA A 216 -6.28 26.82 -6.70
C ALA A 216 -7.32 26.54 -5.60
N VAL A 217 -6.90 25.98 -4.46
CA VAL A 217 -7.76 25.75 -3.29
C VAL A 217 -8.21 27.08 -2.68
N ASN A 218 -7.30 28.05 -2.53
CA ASN A 218 -7.61 29.42 -2.10
C ASN A 218 -8.66 30.11 -2.98
N LYS A 219 -8.63 29.90 -4.30
CA LYS A 219 -9.59 30.49 -5.24
C LYS A 219 -11.01 29.95 -5.05
N VAL A 220 -11.14 28.70 -4.58
CA VAL A 220 -12.45 28.04 -4.37
C VAL A 220 -12.99 28.25 -2.95
N PHE A 221 -12.16 28.12 -1.91
CA PHE A 221 -12.61 28.12 -0.51
C PHE A 221 -12.27 29.40 0.27
N GLY A 222 -11.45 30.28 -0.30
CA GLY A 222 -10.86 31.43 0.39
C GLY A 222 -9.67 31.05 1.26
N LYS A 223 -8.75 31.99 1.51
CA LYS A 223 -7.58 31.77 2.39
C LYS A 223 -8.01 31.47 3.84
N ASN A 224 -9.01 32.19 4.35
CA ASN A 224 -9.36 32.23 5.78
C ASN A 224 -10.14 31.00 6.27
N LYS A 225 -10.32 29.97 5.43
CA LYS A 225 -11.05 28.73 5.76
C LYS A 225 -10.17 27.47 5.64
N GLN A 226 -8.85 27.64 5.65
CA GLN A 226 -7.88 26.56 5.48
C GLN A 226 -6.91 26.49 6.66
N THR A 227 -6.72 25.28 7.17
CA THR A 227 -5.71 24.95 8.18
C THR A 227 -4.61 24.11 7.55
N SER A 228 -3.35 24.36 7.90
CA SER A 228 -2.23 23.53 7.42
C SER A 228 -2.38 22.08 7.90
N CYS A 229 -1.91 21.11 7.10
CA CYS A 229 -1.95 19.71 7.51
C CYS A 229 -0.87 19.45 8.58
N PHE A 230 -1.28 19.30 9.84
CA PHE A 230 -0.37 19.08 10.96
C PHE A 230 0.60 17.90 10.75
N ALA A 231 0.11 16.77 10.22
CA ALA A 231 0.95 15.62 9.92
C ALA A 231 2.01 15.92 8.83
N HIS A 232 1.67 16.76 7.84
CA HIS A 232 2.63 17.24 6.84
C HIS A 232 3.65 18.19 7.48
N THR A 233 3.23 19.10 8.36
CA THR A 233 4.14 19.99 9.10
C THR A 233 5.13 19.21 9.95
N ILE A 234 4.68 18.16 10.67
CA ILE A 234 5.56 17.26 11.43
C ILE A 234 6.51 16.48 10.51
N ASN A 235 6.05 16.03 9.33
CA ASN A 235 6.94 15.40 8.35
C ASN A 235 8.02 16.37 7.83
N LEU A 236 7.69 17.65 7.63
CA LEU A 236 8.68 18.68 7.26
C LEU A 236 9.69 18.93 8.38
N VAL A 237 9.24 19.03 9.63
CA VAL A 237 10.12 19.13 10.82
C VAL A 237 11.16 18.01 10.82
N ALA A 238 10.68 16.76 10.75
CA ALA A 238 11.54 15.58 10.82
C ALA A 238 12.51 15.49 9.63
N THR A 239 11.99 15.66 8.41
CA THR A 239 12.79 15.51 7.17
C THR A 239 13.86 16.60 7.08
N ASN A 240 13.52 17.85 7.43
CA ASN A 240 14.49 18.93 7.46
C ASN A 240 15.57 18.70 8.53
N THR A 241 15.17 18.30 9.73
CA THR A 241 16.10 18.00 10.82
C THR A 241 17.11 16.94 10.40
N LEU A 242 16.65 15.80 9.88
CA LEU A 242 17.56 14.72 9.46
C LEU A 242 18.42 15.10 8.26
N GLY A 243 17.90 15.91 7.33
CA GLY A 243 18.63 16.37 6.14
C GLY A 243 19.64 17.50 6.38
N GLN A 244 19.50 18.27 7.47
CA GLN A 244 20.38 19.39 7.82
C GLN A 244 21.51 19.00 8.80
N THR A 245 21.51 17.76 9.31
CA THR A 245 22.39 17.31 10.39
C THR A 245 23.32 16.19 9.94
N ASN A 246 24.46 16.02 10.62
CA ASN A 246 25.50 15.06 10.24
C ASN A 246 25.12 13.58 10.53
N ILE A 247 23.86 13.29 10.84
CA ILE A 247 23.33 11.94 11.04
C ILE A 247 23.03 11.20 9.73
N THR A 248 22.83 11.92 8.62
CA THR A 248 22.46 11.35 7.31
C THR A 248 23.43 10.30 6.76
N PRO A 249 24.77 10.44 6.86
CA PRO A 249 25.72 9.39 6.47
C PRO A 249 25.52 8.08 7.24
N LEU A 250 25.27 8.15 8.55
CA LEU A 250 25.05 6.98 9.39
C LEU A 250 23.72 6.28 9.08
N ILE A 251 22.65 7.04 8.86
CA ILE A 251 21.37 6.49 8.37
C ILE A 251 21.55 5.82 6.99
N SER A 252 22.38 6.40 6.13
CA SER A 252 22.69 5.83 4.81
C SER A 252 23.50 4.53 4.90
N LYS A 253 24.43 4.42 5.86
CA LYS A 253 25.16 3.18 6.15
C LYS A 253 24.20 2.05 6.55
N VAL A 254 23.22 2.33 7.42
CA VAL A 254 22.13 1.38 7.77
C VAL A 254 21.32 1.00 6.52
N ARG A 255 20.93 1.99 5.71
CA ARG A 255 20.15 1.78 4.48
C ARG A 255 20.84 0.83 3.50
N GLU A 256 22.14 0.99 3.27
CA GLU A 256 22.89 0.11 2.36
C GLU A 256 23.01 -1.33 2.88
N ILE A 257 23.19 -1.53 4.19
CA ILE A 257 23.13 -2.89 4.78
C ILE A 257 21.73 -3.50 4.56
N VAL A 258 20.67 -2.76 4.86
CA VAL A 258 19.29 -3.21 4.67
C VAL A 258 19.00 -3.55 3.21
N LYS A 259 19.44 -2.73 2.25
CA LYS A 259 19.34 -3.01 0.81
C LYS A 259 20.09 -4.29 0.44
N TRP A 260 21.35 -4.43 0.86
CA TRP A 260 22.20 -5.57 0.51
C TRP A 260 21.65 -6.91 1.02
N VAL A 261 21.00 -6.93 2.19
CA VAL A 261 20.25 -8.12 2.67
C VAL A 261 18.99 -8.36 1.83
N LYS A 262 18.18 -7.33 1.57
CA LYS A 262 16.87 -7.47 0.90
C LYS A 262 16.97 -7.78 -0.60
N ASN A 263 18.03 -7.30 -1.26
CA ASN A 263 18.25 -7.50 -2.70
C ASN A 263 18.82 -8.89 -3.04
N SER A 264 19.32 -9.61 -2.04
CA SER A 264 19.84 -10.97 -2.20
C SER A 264 18.93 -11.99 -1.50
N VAL A 265 18.40 -12.94 -2.28
CA VAL A 265 17.63 -14.08 -1.75
C VAL A 265 18.50 -14.89 -0.77
N ILE A 266 19.78 -15.07 -1.10
CA ILE A 266 20.75 -15.79 -0.26
C ILE A 266 20.93 -15.08 1.08
N ASN A 267 21.14 -13.76 1.10
CA ASN A 267 21.33 -13.01 2.34
C ASN A 267 20.05 -12.99 3.19
N SER A 268 18.88 -12.88 2.55
CA SER A 268 17.59 -12.98 3.21
C SER A 268 17.33 -14.37 3.82
N ASP A 269 17.75 -15.46 3.16
CA ASP A 269 17.65 -16.82 3.68
C ASP A 269 18.70 -17.11 4.76
N LEU A 270 19.91 -16.55 4.67
CA LEU A 270 20.91 -16.61 5.74
C LEU A 270 20.43 -15.89 7.00
N LEU A 271 19.80 -14.71 6.87
CA LEU A 271 19.19 -14.02 8.02
C LEU A 271 18.03 -14.82 8.63
N ARG A 272 17.26 -15.53 7.79
CA ARG A 272 16.21 -16.46 8.24
C ARG A 272 16.80 -17.65 9.00
N LYS A 273 17.92 -18.21 8.53
CA LYS A 273 18.67 -19.27 9.20
C LYS A 273 19.24 -18.81 10.55
N LYS A 274 19.91 -17.65 10.62
CA LYS A 274 20.43 -17.09 11.89
C LYS A 274 19.29 -16.80 12.90
N GLN A 275 18.11 -16.40 12.44
CA GLN A 275 16.92 -16.28 13.31
C GLN A 275 16.45 -17.64 13.87
N PHE A 276 16.43 -18.69 13.04
CA PHE A 276 16.10 -20.04 13.48
C PHE A 276 17.10 -20.58 14.50
N GLU A 277 18.41 -20.40 14.25
CA GLU A 277 19.51 -20.77 15.15
C GLU A 277 19.43 -20.02 16.50
N ALA A 278 18.91 -18.80 16.51
CA ALA A 278 18.61 -18.02 17.71
C ALA A 278 17.29 -18.42 18.42
N GLY A 279 16.65 -19.53 18.02
CA GLY A 279 15.43 -20.05 18.63
C GLY A 279 14.13 -19.36 18.21
N ILE A 280 14.15 -18.50 17.18
CA ILE A 280 12.96 -17.79 16.72
C ILE A 280 12.11 -18.71 15.82
N SER A 281 10.89 -19.01 16.25
CA SER A 281 9.90 -19.78 15.48
C SER A 281 9.54 -19.11 14.14
N GLU A 282 9.28 -19.89 13.08
CA GLU A 282 9.05 -19.38 11.71
C GLU A 282 7.97 -18.28 11.63
N GLY A 283 6.87 -18.39 12.38
CA GLY A 283 5.79 -17.40 12.42
C GLY A 283 6.17 -16.04 13.02
N ASN A 284 7.26 -15.97 13.79
CA ASN A 284 7.76 -14.77 14.47
C ASN A 284 9.06 -14.22 13.83
N MET A 285 9.49 -14.79 12.69
CA MET A 285 10.69 -14.32 11.98
C MET A 285 10.46 -12.96 11.34
N ASN A 286 11.29 -12.00 11.72
CA ASN A 286 11.23 -10.64 11.26
C ASN A 286 12.01 -10.45 9.96
N LYS A 287 11.62 -9.43 9.19
CA LYS A 287 12.32 -8.98 7.98
C LYS A 287 12.77 -7.54 8.17
N LEU A 288 13.89 -7.18 7.56
CA LEU A 288 14.36 -5.80 7.55
C LEU A 288 13.40 -4.92 6.74
N ILE A 289 13.12 -3.74 7.31
CA ILE A 289 12.29 -2.70 6.70
C ILE A 289 13.26 -1.73 6.00
N LEU A 290 13.01 -1.45 4.72
CA LEU A 290 13.71 -0.37 4.01
C LEU A 290 12.83 0.88 4.09
N ASP A 291 13.46 2.03 4.25
CA ASP A 291 12.76 3.31 4.32
C ASP A 291 12.18 3.74 2.96
N VAL A 292 11.21 4.65 3.02
CA VAL A 292 10.54 5.29 1.89
C VAL A 292 10.87 6.79 1.97
N PRO A 293 11.68 7.34 1.04
CA PRO A 293 12.22 8.70 1.16
C PRO A 293 11.19 9.83 1.37
N THR A 294 9.93 9.62 0.98
CA THR A 294 8.86 10.61 1.10
C THR A 294 8.18 10.66 2.48
N ARG A 295 8.50 9.74 3.41
CA ARG A 295 7.88 9.67 4.74
C ARG A 295 8.91 9.42 5.82
N TRP A 296 9.16 10.43 6.65
CA TRP A 296 10.23 10.42 7.66
C TRP A 296 10.13 9.22 8.63
N ASN A 297 8.92 8.82 9.02
CA ASN A 297 8.70 7.73 9.98
C ASN A 297 9.15 6.36 9.46
N SER A 298 9.27 6.18 8.14
CA SER A 298 9.84 4.96 7.57
C SER A 298 11.34 4.82 7.84
N VAL A 299 12.07 5.94 7.99
CA VAL A 299 13.47 5.96 8.43
C VAL A 299 13.57 5.51 9.88
N TYR A 300 12.68 6.01 10.75
CA TYR A 300 12.58 5.56 12.14
C TYR A 300 12.37 4.04 12.21
N TYR A 301 11.37 3.49 11.51
CA TYR A 301 11.10 2.06 11.51
C TYR A 301 12.22 1.20 10.88
N MET A 302 12.96 1.72 9.90
CA MET A 302 14.14 1.04 9.36
C MET A 302 15.24 0.92 10.41
N VAL A 303 15.56 2.04 11.09
CA VAL A 303 16.63 2.08 12.11
C VAL A 303 16.25 1.25 13.33
N ASP A 304 15.02 1.37 13.82
CA ASP A 304 14.45 0.60 14.95
C ASP A 304 14.57 -0.91 14.67
N ARG A 305 14.04 -1.36 13.52
CA ARG A 305 14.12 -2.76 13.08
C ARG A 305 15.55 -3.26 12.91
N PHE A 306 16.45 -2.39 12.43
CA PHE A 306 17.86 -2.73 12.23
C PHE A 306 18.57 -2.92 13.57
N ILE A 307 18.32 -2.05 14.56
CA ILE A 307 18.89 -2.14 15.91
C ILE A 307 18.40 -3.40 16.64
N ASP A 308 17.11 -3.76 16.51
CA ASP A 308 16.59 -5.03 17.05
C ASP A 308 17.32 -6.25 16.46
N MET A 309 17.57 -6.23 15.16
CA MET A 309 18.13 -7.37 14.42
C MET A 309 19.67 -7.37 14.36
N ILE A 310 20.36 -6.34 14.88
CA ILE A 310 21.80 -6.13 14.67
C ILE A 310 22.65 -7.33 15.09
N LYS A 311 22.30 -8.00 16.20
CA LYS A 311 23.02 -9.18 16.71
C LYS A 311 23.00 -10.36 15.72
N LEU A 312 21.99 -10.46 14.87
CA LEU A 312 21.84 -11.50 13.85
C LEU A 312 22.43 -11.08 12.49
N ILE A 313 22.48 -9.77 12.23
CA ILE A 313 23.07 -9.18 11.02
C ILE A 313 24.60 -9.15 11.13
N SER A 314 25.18 -8.80 12.28
CA SER A 314 26.63 -8.63 12.44
C SER A 314 27.45 -9.85 12.02
N PRO A 315 27.13 -11.11 12.42
CA PRO A 315 27.83 -12.28 11.91
C PRO A 315 27.70 -12.42 10.39
N LEU A 316 26.51 -12.17 9.84
CA LEU A 316 26.22 -12.30 8.42
C LEU A 316 27.01 -11.28 7.56
N LEU A 317 27.32 -10.10 8.11
CA LEU A 317 28.22 -9.11 7.47
C LEU A 317 29.69 -9.53 7.56
N LEU A 318 30.13 -10.09 8.69
CA LEU A 318 31.51 -10.57 8.89
C LEU A 318 31.81 -11.81 8.03
N ASP A 319 30.82 -12.68 7.83
CA ASP A 319 30.90 -13.92 7.07
C ASP A 319 30.99 -13.69 5.53
N ASN A 320 30.93 -12.44 5.02
CA ASN A 320 30.79 -12.16 3.58
C ASN A 320 31.61 -10.95 3.09
N TYR A 321 32.63 -11.19 2.24
CA TYR A 321 33.53 -10.17 1.69
C TYR A 321 32.83 -9.09 0.82
N SER A 322 31.62 -9.37 0.31
CA SER A 322 30.83 -8.42 -0.50
C SER A 322 29.86 -7.57 0.34
N ALA A 323 29.89 -7.70 1.67
CA ALA A 323 29.02 -6.98 2.58
C ALA A 323 29.42 -5.49 2.70
N PRO A 324 28.44 -4.59 2.89
CA PRO A 324 28.70 -3.21 3.29
C PRO A 324 29.39 -3.14 4.66
N LEU A 325 30.12 -2.04 4.90
CA LEU A 325 30.84 -1.80 6.15
C LEU A 325 29.92 -1.92 7.38
N ILE A 326 30.29 -2.80 8.31
CA ILE A 326 29.60 -2.98 9.59
C ILE A 326 29.62 -1.70 10.44
N LEU A 327 28.60 -1.52 11.28
CA LEU A 327 28.59 -0.43 12.25
C LEU A 327 29.45 -0.78 13.47
N ASN A 328 30.20 0.21 13.96
CA ASN A 328 30.92 0.12 15.23
C ASN A 328 29.99 0.36 16.42
N ALA A 329 30.46 0.10 17.64
CA ALA A 329 29.64 0.22 18.85
C ALA A 329 29.12 1.65 19.10
N ILE A 330 29.92 2.67 18.78
CA ILE A 330 29.55 4.09 18.95
C ILE A 330 28.44 4.47 17.98
N GLU A 331 28.56 4.08 16.70
CA GLU A 331 27.53 4.26 15.68
C GLU A 331 26.19 3.62 16.08
N ILE A 332 26.22 2.43 16.69
CA ILE A 332 25.01 1.74 17.19
C ILE A 332 24.37 2.51 18.35
N ASP A 333 25.17 3.05 19.29
CA ASP A 333 24.65 3.84 20.41
C ASP A 333 24.17 5.24 20.00
N ILE A 334 24.76 5.84 18.96
CA ILE A 334 24.25 7.05 18.31
C ILE A 334 22.85 6.79 17.76
N LEU A 335 22.65 5.68 17.03
CA LEU A 335 21.33 5.30 16.51
C LEU A 335 20.30 5.01 17.61
N ARG A 336 20.70 4.41 18.74
CA ARG A 336 19.81 4.22 19.90
C ARG A 336 19.34 5.54 20.50
N GLN A 337 20.24 6.51 20.63
CA GLN A 337 19.87 7.85 21.11
C GLN A 337 19.03 8.61 20.08
N LEU A 338 19.30 8.47 18.79
CA LEU A 338 18.47 9.00 17.72
C LEU A 338 17.03 8.46 17.80
N LEU A 339 16.86 7.15 17.99
CA LEU A 339 15.54 6.54 18.20
C LEU A 339 14.85 7.11 19.45
N GLY A 340 15.58 7.24 20.56
CA GLY A 340 15.06 7.88 21.78
C GLY A 340 14.55 9.31 21.54
N LEU A 341 15.31 10.12 20.78
CA LEU A 341 14.99 11.50 20.44
C LEU A 341 13.81 11.62 19.46
N LEU A 342 13.71 10.72 18.48
CA LEU A 342 12.65 10.73 17.46
C LEU A 342 11.34 10.05 17.92
N LYS A 343 11.36 9.22 18.96
CA LYS A 343 10.19 8.48 19.44
C LYS A 343 8.98 9.36 19.82
N PRO A 344 9.13 10.52 20.49
CA PRO A 344 8.02 11.47 20.68
C PRO A 344 7.41 11.95 19.36
N LEU A 345 8.24 12.18 18.34
CA LEU A 345 7.82 12.66 17.03
C LEU A 345 7.08 11.57 16.23
N GLU A 346 7.50 10.31 16.36
CA GLU A 346 6.82 9.13 15.81
C GLU A 346 5.41 9.04 16.37
N PHE A 347 5.28 9.11 17.70
CA PHE A 347 3.99 9.06 18.39
C PHE A 347 3.03 10.13 17.87
N VAL A 348 3.49 11.39 17.80
CA VAL A 348 2.68 12.52 17.30
C VAL A 348 2.31 12.33 15.82
N THR A 349 3.21 11.79 14.99
CA THR A 349 2.92 11.48 13.58
C THR A 349 1.86 10.39 13.44
N ARG A 350 1.98 9.30 14.20
CA ARG A 350 1.02 8.17 14.19
C ARG A 350 -0.34 8.56 14.73
N GLU A 351 -0.40 9.34 15.80
CA GLU A 351 -1.65 9.83 16.41
C GLU A 351 -2.35 10.87 15.51
N SER A 352 -1.60 11.74 14.82
CA SER A 352 -2.18 12.68 13.85
C SER A 352 -2.58 12.06 12.51
N SER A 353 -2.08 10.86 12.19
CA SER A 353 -2.51 10.06 11.03
C SER A 353 -3.80 9.26 11.27
N GLY A 354 -4.42 9.39 12.45
CA GLY A 354 -5.67 8.71 12.80
C GLY A 354 -6.89 9.26 12.04
N GLU A 355 -7.77 8.35 11.63
CA GLU A 355 -8.91 8.64 10.72
C GLU A 355 -10.30 8.36 11.33
N ASN A 356 -10.34 7.65 12.46
CA ASN A 356 -11.57 7.19 13.12
C ASN A 356 -11.86 7.93 14.44
N TYR A 357 -11.12 8.99 14.74
CA TYR A 357 -11.27 9.79 15.96
C TYR A 357 -10.91 11.26 15.72
N ILE A 358 -11.35 12.14 16.63
CA ILE A 358 -11.05 13.57 16.58
C ILE A 358 -9.56 13.79 16.90
N THR A 359 -8.81 14.27 15.92
CA THR A 359 -7.36 14.57 16.02
C THR A 359 -7.08 16.04 16.35
N ILE A 360 -7.89 16.97 15.85
CA ILE A 360 -7.62 18.42 15.93
C ILE A 360 -7.49 18.95 17.36
N SER A 361 -8.34 18.50 18.28
CA SER A 361 -8.29 18.87 19.70
C SER A 361 -7.04 18.36 20.43
N LYS A 362 -6.35 17.35 19.87
CA LYS A 362 -5.11 16.81 20.42
C LYS A 362 -3.87 17.60 20.00
N ILE A 363 -3.93 18.45 18.97
CA ILE A 363 -2.75 19.11 18.37
C ILE A 363 -1.99 19.97 19.38
N ILE A 364 -2.66 20.91 20.04
CA ILE A 364 -2.02 21.81 21.01
C ILE A 364 -1.41 21.03 22.20
N PRO A 365 -2.14 20.08 22.84
CA PRO A 365 -1.55 19.17 23.82
C PRO A 365 -0.35 18.38 23.29
N MET A 366 -0.43 17.80 22.10
CA MET A 366 0.65 17.01 21.49
C MET A 366 1.91 17.85 21.27
N ILE A 367 1.80 19.08 20.75
CA ILE A 367 2.94 19.99 20.57
C ILE A 367 3.54 20.33 21.94
N SER A 368 2.73 20.67 22.94
CA SER A 368 3.22 21.00 24.29
C SER A 368 3.96 19.82 24.94
N CYS A 369 3.41 18.61 24.83
CA CYS A 369 4.05 17.39 25.32
C CYS A 369 5.35 17.06 24.56
N LEU A 370 5.35 17.21 23.23
CA LEU A 370 6.52 16.99 22.38
C LEU A 370 7.67 17.92 22.79
N THR A 371 7.44 19.23 22.87
CA THR A 371 8.47 20.20 23.28
C THR A 371 9.01 19.90 24.68
N LYS A 372 8.14 19.56 25.64
CA LYS A 372 8.56 19.18 27.01
C LYS A 372 9.41 17.91 27.03
N GLN A 373 9.01 16.86 26.31
CA GLN A 373 9.76 15.61 26.22
C GLN A 373 11.12 15.82 25.56
N LEU A 374 11.19 16.58 24.46
CA LEU A 374 12.46 16.89 23.79
C LEU A 374 13.40 17.71 24.69
N ALA A 375 12.88 18.67 25.46
CA ALA A 375 13.67 19.44 26.42
C ALA A 375 14.37 18.54 27.45
N MET A 376 13.64 17.55 28.00
CA MET A 376 14.13 16.59 29.00
C MET A 376 15.20 15.61 28.49
N ILE A 377 15.26 15.32 27.20
CA ILE A 377 16.25 14.39 26.63
C ILE A 377 17.63 15.05 26.64
N VAL A 378 18.60 14.46 27.34
CA VAL A 378 20.00 14.91 27.35
C VAL A 378 20.82 13.98 26.45
N PRO A 379 21.27 14.43 25.26
CA PRO A 379 22.13 13.62 24.40
C PRO A 379 23.53 13.46 24.98
N ARG A 380 24.21 12.36 24.63
CA ARG A 380 25.60 12.09 24.98
C ARG A 380 26.58 12.34 23.82
N PHE A 381 26.10 12.38 22.58
CA PHE A 381 26.92 12.56 21.38
C PHE A 381 26.57 13.86 20.67
N ASP A 382 27.59 14.59 20.21
CA ASP A 382 27.45 15.91 19.59
C ASP A 382 26.51 15.90 18.38
N VAL A 383 26.55 14.84 17.56
CA VAL A 383 25.63 14.67 16.41
C VAL A 383 24.16 14.53 16.84
N ILE A 384 23.89 14.05 18.07
CA ILE A 384 22.52 13.98 18.61
C ILE A 384 22.13 15.30 19.31
N CYS A 385 23.09 16.06 19.85
CA CYS A 385 22.88 17.46 20.23
C CYS A 385 22.46 18.28 19.00
N GLU A 386 23.22 18.19 17.90
CA GLU A 386 22.91 18.83 16.61
C GLU A 386 21.48 18.51 16.15
N VAL A 387 21.11 17.21 16.12
CA VAL A 387 19.75 16.77 15.78
C VAL A 387 18.70 17.33 16.73
N LYS A 388 18.96 17.39 18.06
CA LYS A 388 18.01 17.96 19.03
C LYS A 388 17.80 19.46 18.80
N ASP A 389 18.87 20.21 18.55
CA ASP A 389 18.83 21.66 18.41
C ASP A 389 18.20 22.08 17.08
N THR A 390 18.50 21.37 15.99
CA THR A 390 17.80 21.54 14.71
C THR A 390 16.31 21.16 14.82
N LEU A 391 15.98 20.09 15.55
CA LEU A 391 14.59 19.67 15.78
C LEU A 391 13.79 20.74 16.54
N HIS A 392 14.38 21.29 17.59
CA HIS A 392 13.80 22.39 18.37
C HIS A 392 13.59 23.64 17.49
N THR A 393 14.57 23.97 16.64
CA THR A 393 14.52 25.10 15.71
C THR A 393 13.42 24.95 14.66
N GLU A 394 13.29 23.79 14.01
CA GLU A 394 12.22 23.54 13.03
C GLU A 394 10.83 23.47 13.68
N LEU A 395 10.71 23.02 14.95
CA LEU A 395 9.46 23.09 15.71
C LEU A 395 9.04 24.54 15.99
N ILE A 396 9.94 25.37 16.54
CA ILE A 396 9.69 26.80 16.82
C ILE A 396 9.25 27.52 15.54
N LYS A 397 10.04 27.39 14.48
CA LYS A 397 9.82 28.01 13.17
C LYS A 397 8.44 27.72 12.56
N ARG A 398 7.80 26.62 12.95
CA ARG A 398 6.54 26.13 12.38
C ARG A 398 5.34 26.21 13.31
N PHE A 399 5.53 26.23 14.63
CA PHE A 399 4.43 26.21 15.60
C PHE A 399 4.38 27.41 16.55
N GLU A 400 5.44 28.22 16.66
CA GLU A 400 5.37 29.48 17.41
C GLU A 400 4.85 30.64 16.57
N LYS A 401 5.08 30.62 15.25
CA LYS A 401 4.45 31.57 14.31
C LYS A 401 2.93 31.49 14.32
N ASP A 402 2.38 30.29 14.47
CA ASP A 402 0.95 30.01 14.44
C ASP A 402 0.24 30.36 15.77
N ARG A 403 0.97 30.71 16.85
CA ARG A 403 0.34 31.15 18.12
C ARG A 403 -0.29 32.55 18.04
N ILE A 404 0.00 33.32 16.99
CA ILE A 404 -0.47 34.70 16.82
C ILE A 404 -1.87 34.75 16.17
N ASP A 405 -2.30 33.70 15.46
CA ASP A 405 -3.54 33.68 14.67
C ASP A 405 -4.73 32.92 15.34
N ILE A 406 -4.54 32.32 16.53
CA ILE A 406 -5.60 31.55 17.24
C ILE A 406 -6.32 32.43 18.29
N SER A 407 -6.01 33.72 18.38
CA SER A 407 -6.53 34.66 19.38
C SER A 407 -7.54 35.69 18.84
N ASN A 408 -8.14 35.46 17.67
CA ASN A 408 -9.18 36.31 17.07
C ASN A 408 -10.46 35.51 16.77
#